data_AF-A0A1W9W4M4-F1
#
_entry.id   AF-A0A1W9W4M4-F1
#
_cell.length_a   1.000
_cell.length_b   1.000
_cell.length_c   1.000
_cell.angle_alpha   90.00
_cell.angle_beta   90.00
_cell.angle_gamma   90.00
#
_symmetry.space_group_name_H-M   'P 1'
#
loop_
_entity.id
_entity.type
_entity.pdbx_description
1 polymer ?
#
loop_
_entity_poly.entity_id
_entity_poly.type
_entity_poly.pdbx_seq_one_letter_code
_entity_poly.pdbx_strand_id
1 'polypeptide(L)'
;MPITRFKFTDKKENWHLEETFFDNLNLLLGISGVGKTKILKALEFVCQVATESKCKLNGEAWEIGFKYAGQEYQWKFESSLVKPNFSHFAQPKQSSILFEEVVKKEGDKSTTLLKRNDSSFLLNNEEIPALRQNESAINLLSQIETIRPIHQAFKQQYPDEFDKIKQEFTSIFTTVEDIKVNLTKEAGGIYEFSVNLKEKTSEKWISQWQMSAGMFRTFAHLIEITMAPEDCMPGLTDFILNKTSHLQVILTSHHPYLIRHIHEKRWKLVKRKGGQVSVINALDIPQLQTDEGVDKFIRLTSLPEYEGGIS
;
A
#
# COMPACT_ATOMS: atom_id res chain seq x y z
N MET A 1 7.50 2.02 6.15
CA MET A 1 6.90 1.21 7.24
C MET A 1 6.85 -0.24 6.78
N PRO A 2 7.60 -1.18 7.39
CA PRO A 2 7.46 -2.61 7.10
C PRO A 2 6.13 -3.17 7.61
N ILE A 3 5.37 -3.80 6.72
CA ILE A 3 4.15 -4.57 7.01
C ILE A 3 4.58 -6.00 7.37
N THR A 4 4.15 -6.52 8.51
CA THR A 4 4.49 -7.88 8.95
C THR A 4 3.43 -8.88 8.55
N ARG A 5 2.15 -8.49 8.66
CA ARG A 5 1.01 -9.31 8.28
C ARG A 5 -0.17 -8.49 7.79
N PHE A 6 -1.00 -9.09 6.97
CA PHE A 6 -2.17 -8.44 6.41
C PHE A 6 -3.29 -9.45 6.15
N LYS A 7 -4.49 -9.10 6.61
CA LYS A 7 -5.75 -9.77 6.30
C LYS A 7 -6.74 -8.71 5.86
N PHE A 8 -7.49 -8.97 4.80
CA PHE A 8 -8.40 -7.98 4.24
C PHE A 8 -9.70 -8.62 3.76
N THR A 9 -10.80 -7.90 3.87
CA THR A 9 -12.11 -8.31 3.38
C THR A 9 -12.81 -7.10 2.78
N ASP A 10 -13.31 -7.29 1.57
CA ASP A 10 -14.17 -6.38 0.83
C ASP A 10 -15.53 -7.07 0.71
N LYS A 11 -16.44 -6.76 1.63
CA LYS A 11 -17.77 -7.41 1.70
C LYS A 11 -18.62 -7.09 0.48
N LYS A 12 -18.42 -5.92 -0.12
CA LYS A 12 -19.18 -5.46 -1.28
C LYS A 12 -18.86 -6.30 -2.52
N GLU A 13 -17.58 -6.56 -2.76
CA GLU A 13 -17.12 -7.36 -3.90
C GLU A 13 -16.96 -8.86 -3.57
N ASN A 14 -17.40 -9.29 -2.37
CA ASN A 14 -17.25 -10.65 -1.84
C ASN A 14 -15.82 -11.19 -2.03
N TRP A 15 -14.83 -10.38 -1.60
CA TRP A 15 -13.41 -10.68 -1.79
C TRP A 15 -12.68 -10.69 -0.45
N HIS A 16 -11.97 -11.77 -0.17
CA HIS A 16 -11.35 -12.04 1.12
C HIS A 16 -9.91 -12.46 0.91
N LEU A 17 -8.97 -11.70 1.45
CA LEU A 17 -7.58 -12.08 1.58
C LEU A 17 -7.38 -12.76 2.93
N GLU A 18 -7.01 -14.03 2.90
CA GLU A 18 -6.55 -14.76 4.09
C GLU A 18 -5.30 -14.11 4.67
N GLU A 19 -5.05 -14.36 5.96
CA GLU A 19 -3.89 -13.78 6.63
C GLU A 19 -2.60 -14.13 5.90
N THR A 20 -1.87 -13.10 5.49
CA THR A 20 -0.65 -13.18 4.71
C THR A 20 0.48 -12.49 5.45
N PHE A 21 1.67 -13.07 5.42
CA PHE A 21 2.88 -12.51 6.05
C PHE A 21 3.85 -11.98 4.99
N PHE A 22 4.47 -10.83 5.28
CA PHE A 22 5.41 -10.17 4.38
C PHE A 22 6.81 -10.07 4.99
N ASP A 23 7.80 -10.43 4.18
CA ASP A 23 9.23 -10.30 4.45
C ASP A 23 9.75 -8.95 3.93
N ASN A 24 11.06 -8.69 3.98
CA ASN A 24 11.64 -7.47 3.38
C ASN A 24 11.50 -7.43 1.86
N LEU A 25 11.53 -8.58 1.18
CA LEU A 25 11.31 -8.69 -0.27
C LEU A 25 10.26 -9.77 -0.53
N ASN A 26 9.22 -9.42 -1.29
CA ASN A 26 8.11 -10.31 -1.60
C ASN A 26 7.76 -10.20 -3.08
N LEU A 27 8.00 -11.26 -3.83
CA LEU A 27 7.56 -11.38 -5.21
C LEU A 27 6.26 -12.17 -5.25
N LEU A 28 5.15 -11.48 -5.49
CA LEU A 28 3.83 -12.09 -5.62
C LEU A 28 3.68 -12.69 -7.02
N LEU A 29 3.44 -14.01 -7.08
CA LEU A 29 3.33 -14.81 -8.30
C LEU A 29 1.96 -15.50 -8.39
N GLY A 30 1.60 -15.98 -9.58
CA GLY A 30 0.32 -16.65 -9.87
C GLY A 30 -0.29 -16.13 -11.17
N ILE A 31 -1.29 -16.83 -11.74
CA ILE A 31 -1.89 -16.47 -13.04
C ILE A 31 -2.54 -15.07 -13.05
N SER A 32 -2.84 -14.57 -14.24
CA SER A 32 -3.58 -13.30 -14.37
C SER A 32 -4.96 -13.41 -13.68
N GLY A 33 -5.39 -12.35 -13.00
CA GLY A 33 -6.71 -12.30 -12.36
C GLY A 33 -6.84 -12.90 -10.94
N VAL A 34 -5.82 -13.60 -10.41
CA VAL A 34 -5.89 -14.21 -9.06
C VAL A 34 -5.94 -13.22 -7.90
N GLY A 35 -5.69 -11.93 -8.15
CA GLY A 35 -5.81 -10.88 -7.13
C GLY A 35 -4.50 -10.25 -6.66
N LYS A 36 -3.35 -10.57 -7.26
CA LYS A 36 -2.03 -9.94 -6.97
C LYS A 36 -2.10 -8.42 -6.86
N THR A 37 -2.64 -7.75 -7.89
CA THR A 37 -2.82 -6.29 -7.90
C THR A 37 -3.90 -5.82 -6.92
N LYS A 38 -4.90 -6.65 -6.61
CA LYS A 38 -5.95 -6.31 -5.63
C LYS A 38 -5.38 -6.31 -4.19
N ILE A 39 -4.39 -7.16 -3.88
CA ILE A 39 -3.64 -7.11 -2.62
C ILE A 39 -2.91 -5.76 -2.47
N LEU A 40 -2.17 -5.33 -3.50
CA LEU A 40 -1.47 -4.03 -3.47
C LEU A 40 -2.45 -2.86 -3.31
N LYS A 41 -3.59 -2.89 -4.02
CA LYS A 41 -4.65 -1.89 -3.89
C LYS A 41 -5.30 -1.87 -2.51
N ALA A 42 -5.45 -3.03 -1.87
CA ALA A 42 -5.97 -3.11 -0.51
C ALA A 42 -5.01 -2.47 0.50
N LEU A 43 -3.70 -2.71 0.36
CA LEU A 43 -2.67 -2.04 1.17
C LEU A 43 -2.67 -0.51 0.96
N GLU A 44 -2.73 -0.06 -0.30
CA GLU A 44 -2.84 1.36 -0.63
C GLU A 44 -4.09 1.99 -0.01
N PHE A 45 -5.23 1.31 -0.11
CA PHE A 45 -6.49 1.76 0.48
C PHE A 45 -6.41 1.91 2.01
N VAL A 46 -5.74 0.99 2.70
CA VAL A 46 -5.51 1.09 4.15
C VAL A 46 -4.68 2.33 4.50
N CYS A 47 -3.64 2.64 3.71
CA CYS A 47 -2.87 3.89 3.89
C CYS A 47 -3.75 5.14 3.67
N GLN A 48 -4.60 5.14 2.63
CA GLN A 48 -5.55 6.23 2.38
C GLN A 48 -6.47 6.42 3.60
N VAL A 49 -7.08 5.35 4.11
CA VAL A 49 -7.98 5.44 5.28
C VAL A 49 -7.28 5.96 6.52
N ALA A 50 -6.01 5.61 6.73
CA ALA A 50 -5.24 6.12 7.86
C ALA A 50 -4.89 7.61 7.76
N THR A 51 -4.90 8.21 6.56
CA THR A 51 -4.27 9.52 6.30
C THR A 51 -5.18 10.56 5.65
N GLU A 52 -6.30 10.15 5.06
CA GLU A 52 -7.21 11.01 4.32
C GLU A 52 -8.56 11.16 5.04
N SER A 53 -9.11 12.38 5.02
CA SER A 53 -10.41 12.68 5.63
C SER A 53 -11.62 12.31 4.76
N LYS A 54 -11.42 11.87 3.52
CA LYS A 54 -12.52 11.64 2.55
C LYS A 54 -12.43 10.28 1.86
N CYS A 55 -12.22 9.21 2.63
CA CYS A 55 -12.26 7.85 2.08
C CYS A 55 -13.71 7.36 1.90
N LYS A 56 -13.98 6.77 0.73
CA LYS A 56 -15.28 6.13 0.44
C LYS A 56 -15.26 4.70 0.94
N LEU A 57 -15.58 4.52 2.21
CA LEU A 57 -15.78 3.20 2.83
C LEU A 57 -17.06 2.55 2.30
N ASN A 58 -17.05 1.23 2.14
CA ASN A 58 -18.19 0.42 1.74
C ASN A 58 -18.03 -1.07 2.11
N GLY A 59 -17.95 -1.37 3.41
CA GLY A 59 -17.95 -2.75 3.91
C GLY A 59 -16.58 -3.42 3.91
N GLU A 60 -15.50 -2.64 4.05
CA GLU A 60 -14.15 -3.16 4.22
C GLU A 60 -13.88 -3.54 5.67
N ALA A 61 -13.09 -4.59 5.85
CA ALA A 61 -12.54 -4.98 7.14
C ALA A 61 -11.10 -5.46 6.97
N TRP A 62 -10.23 -5.14 7.92
CA TRP A 62 -8.85 -5.60 7.87
C TRP A 62 -8.21 -5.77 9.23
N GLU A 63 -7.12 -6.51 9.21
CA GLU A 63 -6.15 -6.60 10.28
C GLU A 63 -4.75 -6.47 9.66
N ILE A 64 -4.03 -5.42 10.04
CA ILE A 64 -2.68 -5.14 9.55
C ILE A 64 -1.71 -5.07 10.72
N GLY A 65 -0.62 -5.82 10.64
CA GLY A 65 0.53 -5.71 11.54
C GLY A 65 1.66 -4.98 10.83
N PHE A 66 2.33 -4.06 11.50
CA PHE A 66 3.42 -3.29 10.93
C PHE A 66 4.40 -2.81 11.98
N LYS A 67 5.61 -2.44 11.54
CA LYS A 67 6.66 -1.88 12.38
C LYS A 67 6.95 -0.44 12.00
N TYR A 68 7.16 0.41 12.99
CA TYR A 68 7.55 1.80 12.79
C TYR A 68 8.35 2.32 13.99
N ALA A 69 9.47 3.01 13.73
CA ALA A 69 10.37 3.54 14.76
C ALA A 69 10.76 2.51 15.84
N GLY A 70 11.06 1.27 15.43
CA GLY A 70 11.45 0.18 16.33
C GLY A 70 10.30 -0.44 17.14
N GLN A 71 9.07 0.07 16.98
CA GLN A 71 7.88 -0.43 17.67
C GLN A 71 7.04 -1.29 16.72
N GLU A 72 6.31 -2.24 17.28
CA GLU A 72 5.37 -3.08 16.54
C GLU A 72 3.93 -2.70 16.89
N TYR A 73 3.10 -2.60 15.86
CA TYR A 73 1.71 -2.19 15.96
C TYR A 73 0.81 -3.16 15.22
N GLN A 74 -0.45 -3.16 15.62
CA GLN A 74 -1.53 -3.84 14.97
C GLN A 74 -2.74 -2.93 14.88
N TRP A 75 -3.33 -2.84 13.71
CA TRP A 75 -4.56 -2.09 13.47
C TRP A 75 -5.65 -3.02 12.91
N LYS A 76 -6.77 -3.07 13.61
CA LYS A 76 -8.01 -3.73 13.20
C LYS A 76 -9.06 -2.70 12.89
N PHE A 77 -9.83 -2.93 11.84
CA PHE A 77 -10.83 -1.99 11.36
C PHE A 77 -12.00 -2.70 10.67
N GLU A 78 -13.20 -2.15 10.79
CA GLU A 78 -14.38 -2.60 10.09
C GLU A 78 -15.33 -1.43 9.77
N SER A 79 -15.80 -1.36 8.51
CA SER A 79 -16.82 -0.43 8.05
C SER A 79 -18.13 -1.14 7.68
N SER A 80 -19.22 -0.37 7.68
CA SER A 80 -20.54 -0.83 7.25
C SER A 80 -20.69 -0.75 5.72
N LEU A 81 -21.53 -1.63 5.16
CA LEU A 81 -21.94 -1.49 3.77
C LEU A 81 -22.79 -0.23 3.59
N VAL A 82 -22.57 0.47 2.49
CA VAL A 82 -23.44 1.57 2.06
C VAL A 82 -24.82 0.99 1.77
N LYS A 83 -25.82 1.41 2.53
CA LYS A 83 -27.22 1.00 2.28
C LYS A 83 -27.71 1.65 0.98
N PRO A 84 -28.35 0.89 0.07
CA PRO A 84 -28.92 1.47 -1.14
C PRO A 84 -29.99 2.51 -0.79
N ASN A 85 -29.88 3.69 -1.40
CA ASN A 85 -30.89 4.73 -1.29
C ASN A 85 -31.99 4.45 -2.31
N PHE A 86 -33.17 4.03 -1.85
CA PHE A 86 -34.35 3.85 -2.70
C PHE A 86 -35.16 5.14 -2.90
N SER A 87 -34.74 6.26 -2.31
CA SER A 87 -35.40 7.56 -2.41
C SER A 87 -34.50 8.58 -3.11
N HIS A 88 -34.97 9.14 -4.23
CA HIS A 88 -34.28 10.19 -5.00
C HIS A 88 -34.04 11.49 -4.22
N PHE A 89 -34.76 11.71 -3.12
CA PHE A 89 -34.69 12.93 -2.29
C PHE A 89 -33.82 12.80 -1.03
N ALA A 90 -33.26 11.63 -0.73
CA ALA A 90 -32.36 11.46 0.42
C ALA A 90 -30.90 11.59 0.01
N GLN A 91 -30.11 12.31 0.81
CA GLN A 91 -28.66 12.32 0.64
C GLN A 91 -28.09 10.89 0.67
N PRO A 92 -27.09 10.56 -0.16
CA PRO A 92 -26.47 9.24 -0.18
C PRO A 92 -26.01 8.88 1.24
N LYS A 93 -26.52 7.78 1.79
CA LYS A 93 -26.05 7.27 3.08
C LYS A 93 -24.56 6.94 2.95
N GLN A 94 -23.74 7.56 3.77
CA GLN A 94 -22.31 7.24 3.86
C GLN A 94 -22.14 5.98 4.70
N SER A 95 -21.10 5.20 4.41
CA SER A 95 -20.65 4.13 5.29
C SER A 95 -20.15 4.73 6.62
N SER A 96 -20.29 3.94 7.68
CA SER A 96 -19.81 4.25 9.01
C SER A 96 -18.78 3.21 9.46
N ILE A 97 -17.84 3.64 10.29
CA ILE A 97 -16.86 2.79 10.95
C ILE A 97 -17.57 2.13 12.13
N LEU A 98 -17.61 0.79 12.11
CA LEU A 98 -18.25 -0.03 13.13
C LEU A 98 -17.28 -0.40 14.25
N PHE A 99 -16.02 -0.60 13.88
CA PHE A 99 -14.97 -0.99 14.80
C PHE A 99 -13.62 -0.45 14.34
N GLU A 100 -12.82 0.00 15.29
CA GLU A 100 -11.42 0.34 15.07
C GLU A 100 -10.62 0.11 16.35
N GLU A 101 -9.52 -0.63 16.27
CA GLU A 101 -8.64 -0.92 17.40
C GLU A 101 -7.18 -0.88 16.97
N VAL A 102 -6.38 -0.14 17.73
CA VAL A 102 -4.94 -0.03 17.54
C VAL A 102 -4.23 -0.48 18.81
N VAL A 103 -3.33 -1.44 18.63
CA VAL A 103 -2.57 -2.08 19.70
C VAL A 103 -1.09 -1.94 19.41
N LYS A 104 -0.31 -1.61 20.44
CA LYS A 104 1.15 -1.69 20.46
C LYS A 104 1.56 -3.05 21.02
N LYS A 105 2.49 -3.74 20.35
CA LYS A 105 3.04 -5.02 20.79
C LYS A 105 4.48 -4.87 21.29
N GLU A 106 4.76 -5.45 22.45
CA GLU A 106 6.08 -5.50 23.09
C GLU A 106 6.35 -6.93 23.54
N GLY A 107 6.94 -7.73 22.65
CA GLY A 107 7.05 -9.18 22.84
C GLY A 107 5.67 -9.83 22.96
N ASP A 108 5.43 -10.54 24.05
CA ASP A 108 4.14 -11.19 24.34
C ASP A 108 3.08 -10.23 24.93
N LYS A 109 3.45 -9.00 25.27
CA LYS A 109 2.52 -8.01 25.83
C LYS A 109 1.89 -7.17 24.72
N SER A 110 0.61 -6.87 24.90
CA SER A 110 -0.16 -5.99 24.02
C SER A 110 -0.83 -4.87 24.81
N THR A 111 -0.63 -3.63 24.38
CA THR A 111 -1.24 -2.44 24.99
C THR A 111 -2.17 -1.79 23.99
N THR A 112 -3.45 -1.66 24.33
CA THR A 112 -4.44 -0.95 23.51
C THR A 112 -4.19 0.55 23.59
N LEU A 113 -3.89 1.16 22.45
CA LEU A 113 -3.69 2.61 22.34
C LEU A 113 -4.99 3.32 21.98
N LEU A 114 -5.81 2.68 21.16
CA LEU A 114 -7.08 3.22 20.68
C LEU A 114 -8.06 2.07 20.52
N LYS A 115 -9.31 2.27 20.94
CA LYS A 115 -10.41 1.37 20.62
C LYS A 115 -11.70 2.14 20.50
N ARG A 116 -12.46 1.91 19.43
CA ARG A 116 -13.81 2.45 19.30
C ARG A 116 -14.77 1.47 18.66
N ASN A 117 -16.03 1.66 18.99
CA ASN A 117 -17.18 1.07 18.34
C ASN A 117 -18.27 2.14 18.15
N ASP A 118 -19.52 1.73 17.91
CA ASP A 118 -20.63 2.66 17.67
C ASP A 118 -20.91 3.63 18.83
N SER A 119 -20.57 3.27 20.07
CA SER A 119 -20.96 4.02 21.28
C SER A 119 -19.83 4.31 22.27
N SER A 120 -18.70 3.61 22.19
CA SER A 120 -17.57 3.75 23.10
C SER A 120 -16.31 4.13 22.34
N PHE A 121 -15.55 5.09 22.88
CA PHE A 121 -14.32 5.61 22.32
C PHE A 121 -13.27 5.70 23.43
N LEU A 122 -12.19 4.94 23.28
CA LEU A 122 -11.12 4.82 24.26
C LEU A 122 -9.78 5.21 23.62
N LEU A 123 -9.02 6.04 24.34
CA LEU A 123 -7.63 6.37 24.03
C LEU A 123 -6.80 6.03 25.27
N ASN A 124 -5.78 5.18 25.13
CA ASN A 124 -4.98 4.65 26.25
C ASN A 124 -5.84 4.06 27.40
N ASN A 125 -6.96 3.40 27.05
CA ASN A 125 -7.98 2.87 27.96
C ASN A 125 -8.82 3.92 28.74
N GLU A 126 -8.70 5.21 28.42
CA GLU A 126 -9.54 6.27 28.98
C GLU A 126 -10.63 6.68 28.00
N GLU A 127 -11.85 6.95 28.48
CA GLU A 127 -12.95 7.43 27.65
C GLU A 127 -12.67 8.84 27.11
N ILE A 128 -12.93 9.01 25.81
CA ILE A 128 -12.81 10.29 25.12
C ILE A 128 -14.16 10.69 24.48
N PRO A 129 -14.34 11.97 24.14
CA PRO A 129 -15.53 12.39 23.39
C PRO A 129 -15.73 11.62 22.08
N ALA A 130 -16.98 11.55 21.64
CA ALA A 130 -17.35 10.83 20.42
C ALA A 130 -16.58 11.33 19.19
N LEU A 131 -16.08 10.38 18.38
CA LEU A 131 -15.36 10.66 17.15
C LEU A 131 -16.29 10.57 15.92
N ARG A 132 -15.92 11.24 14.84
CA ARG A 132 -16.61 11.09 13.55
C ARG A 132 -16.51 9.64 13.06
N GLN A 133 -17.64 9.09 12.61
CA GLN A 133 -17.71 7.70 12.17
C GLN A 133 -17.39 7.48 10.69
N ASN A 134 -17.01 8.52 9.94
CA ASN A 134 -16.64 8.43 8.52
C ASN A 134 -15.14 8.66 8.26
N GLU A 135 -14.35 8.94 9.31
CA GLU A 135 -12.91 9.17 9.26
C GLU A 135 -12.24 8.26 10.29
N SER A 136 -11.07 7.68 9.97
CA SER A 136 -10.33 6.83 10.92
C SER A 136 -9.91 7.63 12.15
N ALA A 137 -9.90 6.97 13.31
CA ALA A 137 -9.43 7.60 14.53
C ALA A 137 -7.91 7.83 14.51
N ILE A 138 -7.15 7.02 13.75
CA ILE A 138 -5.75 7.31 13.43
C ILE A 138 -5.60 8.70 12.78
N ASN A 139 -6.45 9.03 11.80
CA ASN A 139 -6.40 10.34 11.13
C ASN A 139 -6.87 11.47 12.05
N LEU A 140 -8.02 11.29 12.71
CA LEU A 140 -8.63 12.30 13.59
C LEU A 140 -7.73 12.69 14.78
N LEU A 141 -6.98 11.72 15.31
CA LEU A 141 -6.09 11.90 16.46
C LEU A 141 -4.62 11.99 16.06
N SER A 142 -4.31 12.31 14.81
CA SER A 142 -2.94 12.36 14.26
C SER A 142 -1.98 13.31 14.99
N GLN A 143 -2.49 14.26 15.78
CA GLN A 143 -1.69 15.18 16.59
C GLN A 143 -1.42 14.66 18.02
N ILE A 144 -2.09 13.60 18.45
CA ILE A 144 -1.91 12.98 19.77
C ILE A 144 -0.62 12.17 19.76
N GLU A 145 0.23 12.34 20.77
CA GLU A 145 1.57 11.73 20.84
C GLU A 145 1.58 10.22 20.65
N THR A 146 0.59 9.49 21.20
CA THR A 146 0.50 8.02 21.08
C THR A 146 0.03 7.55 19.70
N ILE A 147 -0.67 8.38 18.94
CA ILE A 147 -1.25 8.05 17.63
C ILE A 147 -0.41 8.61 16.47
N ARG A 148 0.25 9.75 16.69
CA ARG A 148 1.07 10.45 15.70
C ARG A 148 2.09 9.55 14.99
N PRO A 149 2.86 8.67 15.67
CA PRO A 149 3.79 7.77 14.99
C PRO A 149 3.09 6.81 14.03
N ILE A 150 1.86 6.40 14.36
CA ILE A 150 1.07 5.45 13.56
C ILE A 150 0.55 6.16 12.31
N HIS A 151 0.00 7.36 12.47
CA HIS A 151 -0.38 8.21 11.33
C HIS A 151 0.81 8.46 10.40
N GLN A 152 1.97 8.81 10.96
CA GLN A 152 3.21 9.02 10.22
C GLN A 152 3.69 7.77 9.48
N ALA A 153 3.48 6.58 10.05
CA ALA A 153 3.86 5.31 9.44
C ALA A 153 3.10 5.04 8.12
N PHE A 154 1.80 5.39 8.09
CA PHE A 154 0.93 5.23 6.91
C PHE A 154 0.98 6.40 5.94
N LYS A 155 1.38 7.58 6.39
CA LYS A 155 1.59 8.73 5.51
C LYS A 155 2.61 8.33 4.45
N GLN A 156 2.24 8.45 3.18
CA GLN A 156 3.16 8.24 2.07
C GLN A 156 4.35 9.18 2.25
N GLN A 157 5.47 8.60 2.70
CA GLN A 157 6.75 9.27 2.75
C GLN A 157 7.45 8.88 1.46
N TYR A 158 7.63 9.84 0.56
CA TYR A 158 8.57 9.75 -0.55
C TYR A 158 9.93 10.14 0.03
N PRO A 159 10.68 9.21 0.64
CA PRO A 159 11.70 9.56 1.61
C PRO A 159 12.90 10.17 0.90
N ASP A 160 13.47 11.20 1.51
CA ASP A 160 14.76 11.87 1.32
C ASP A 160 15.23 12.18 -0.11
N GLU A 161 15.33 11.22 -1.03
CA GLU A 161 15.77 11.47 -2.42
C GLU A 161 14.79 12.34 -3.20
N PHE A 162 13.47 12.13 -3.06
CA PHE A 162 12.51 13.01 -3.71
C PHE A 162 12.49 14.40 -3.07
N ASP A 163 12.68 14.50 -1.74
CA ASP A 163 12.80 15.79 -1.06
C ASP A 163 14.09 16.53 -1.46
N LYS A 164 15.20 15.83 -1.73
CA LYS A 164 16.40 16.44 -2.34
C LYS A 164 16.10 16.98 -3.74
N ILE A 165 15.39 16.22 -4.57
CA ILE A 165 14.97 16.69 -5.90
C ILE A 165 14.04 17.92 -5.78
N LYS A 166 13.09 17.93 -4.84
CA LYS A 166 12.23 19.10 -4.57
C LYS A 166 13.04 20.31 -4.11
N GLN A 167 13.98 20.12 -3.19
CA GLN A 167 14.83 21.20 -2.67
C GLN A 167 15.68 21.79 -3.78
N GLU A 168 16.32 20.95 -4.60
CA GLU A 168 17.14 21.41 -5.73
C GLU A 168 16.28 22.09 -6.81
N PHE A 169 15.11 21.54 -7.11
CA PHE A 169 14.23 22.16 -8.08
C PHE A 169 13.65 23.49 -7.59
N THR A 170 13.26 23.60 -6.32
CA THR A 170 12.74 24.84 -5.73
C THR A 170 13.84 25.89 -5.49
N SER A 171 15.11 25.48 -5.37
CA SER A 171 16.25 26.39 -5.37
C SER A 171 16.50 26.99 -6.77
N ILE A 172 16.33 26.20 -7.83
CA ILE A 172 16.40 26.66 -9.23
C ILE A 172 15.20 27.54 -9.59
N PHE A 173 13.99 27.15 -9.20
CA PHE A 173 12.74 27.86 -9.49
C PHE A 173 12.12 28.43 -8.21
N THR A 174 12.59 29.59 -7.77
CA THR A 174 12.21 30.21 -6.49
C THR A 174 10.72 30.59 -6.38
N THR A 175 9.99 30.62 -7.48
CA THR A 175 8.53 30.85 -7.53
C THR A 175 7.72 29.61 -7.17
N VAL A 176 8.34 28.43 -7.25
CA VAL A 176 7.73 27.13 -6.93
C VAL A 176 7.83 26.90 -5.42
N GLU A 177 6.70 26.50 -4.83
CA GLU A 177 6.55 26.16 -3.41
C GLU A 177 6.79 24.67 -3.18
N ASP A 178 6.21 23.82 -4.03
CA ASP A 178 6.24 22.36 -3.84
C ASP A 178 6.04 21.61 -5.17
N ILE A 179 6.43 20.33 -5.19
CA ILE A 179 6.29 19.42 -6.33
C ILE A 179 5.84 18.06 -5.82
N LYS A 180 4.93 17.43 -6.57
CA LYS A 180 4.50 16.07 -6.32
C LYS A 180 4.39 15.27 -7.60
N VAL A 181 4.47 13.96 -7.45
CA VAL A 181 4.15 13.01 -8.51
C VAL A 181 2.80 12.39 -8.18
N ASN A 182 1.86 12.49 -9.11
CA ASN A 182 0.57 11.83 -9.03
C ASN A 182 0.57 10.61 -9.96
N LEU A 183 -0.12 9.56 -9.56
CA LEU A 183 -0.42 8.42 -10.43
C LEU A 183 -1.89 8.50 -10.85
N THR A 184 -2.14 8.79 -12.11
CA THR A 184 -3.50 8.82 -12.69
C THR A 184 -3.76 7.54 -13.48
N LYS A 185 -4.94 6.96 -13.28
CA LYS A 185 -5.36 5.76 -14.01
C LYS A 185 -6.32 6.16 -15.12
N GLU A 186 -5.93 5.95 -16.36
CA GLU A 186 -6.80 6.17 -17.51
C GLU A 186 -7.76 5.00 -17.75
N ALA A 187 -8.83 5.28 -18.51
CA ALA A 187 -9.73 4.24 -19.01
C ALA A 187 -8.94 3.28 -19.91
N GLY A 188 -8.88 2.01 -19.52
CA GLY A 188 -8.03 0.99 -20.18
C GLY A 188 -6.94 0.40 -19.27
N GLY A 189 -6.76 0.95 -18.06
CA GLY A 189 -5.82 0.40 -17.08
C GLY A 189 -4.37 0.84 -17.29
N ILE A 190 -4.15 1.83 -18.16
CA ILE A 190 -2.88 2.53 -18.27
C ILE A 190 -2.74 3.43 -17.05
N TYR A 191 -1.61 3.30 -16.37
CA TYR A 191 -1.21 4.13 -15.26
C TYR A 191 -0.23 5.18 -15.79
N GLU A 192 -0.61 6.44 -15.69
CA GLU A 192 0.23 7.57 -16.09
C GLU A 192 0.74 8.28 -14.84
N PHE A 193 2.06 8.45 -14.75
CA PHE A 193 2.65 9.33 -13.76
C PHE A 193 2.59 10.76 -14.30
N SER A 194 2.01 11.68 -13.52
CA SER A 194 2.03 13.10 -13.82
C SER A 194 2.72 13.89 -12.72
N VAL A 195 3.68 14.71 -13.12
CA VAL A 195 4.33 15.68 -12.24
C VAL A 195 3.42 16.88 -12.09
N ASN A 196 3.27 17.37 -10.87
CA ASN A 196 2.48 18.56 -10.57
C ASN A 196 3.28 19.47 -9.66
N LEU A 197 3.28 20.77 -9.93
CA LEU A 197 3.95 21.76 -9.09
C LEU A 197 2.94 22.74 -8.50
N LYS A 198 3.30 23.35 -7.38
CA LYS A 198 2.55 24.44 -6.76
C LYS A 198 3.43 25.68 -6.75
N GLU A 199 2.89 26.82 -7.16
CA GLU A 199 3.58 28.11 -7.07
C GLU A 199 3.17 28.85 -5.80
N LYS A 200 4.08 29.65 -5.23
CA LYS A 200 3.84 30.43 -4.00
C LYS A 200 2.65 31.39 -4.11
N THR A 201 2.31 31.82 -5.31
CA THR A 201 1.24 32.77 -5.60
C THR A 201 -0.10 32.10 -5.93
N SER A 202 -0.14 30.75 -6.00
CA SER A 202 -1.30 30.00 -6.45
C SER A 202 -1.60 28.81 -5.53
N GLU A 203 -2.85 28.72 -5.06
CA GLU A 203 -3.33 27.56 -4.32
C GLU A 203 -3.56 26.31 -5.20
N LYS A 204 -3.53 26.48 -6.54
CA LYS A 204 -3.79 25.39 -7.48
C LYS A 204 -2.49 24.67 -7.89
N TRP A 205 -2.58 23.35 -7.99
CA TRP A 205 -1.55 22.52 -8.61
C TRP A 205 -1.57 22.68 -10.13
N ILE A 206 -0.40 22.92 -10.69
CA ILE A 206 -0.14 23.05 -12.12
C ILE A 206 0.36 21.70 -12.63
N SER A 207 -0.34 21.13 -13.61
CA SER A 207 0.02 19.86 -14.23
C SER A 207 1.25 20.01 -15.12
N GLN A 208 2.04 18.95 -15.30
CA GLN A 208 3.19 18.92 -16.22
C GLN A 208 2.86 19.45 -17.62
N TRP A 209 1.64 19.21 -18.10
CA TRP A 209 1.16 19.68 -19.39
C TRP A 209 1.03 21.21 -19.49
N GLN A 210 0.93 21.88 -18.35
CA GLN A 210 0.81 23.33 -18.22
C GLN A 210 2.12 23.97 -17.74
N MET A 211 3.14 23.17 -17.41
CA MET A 211 4.45 23.68 -17.07
C MET A 211 5.14 24.25 -18.32
N SER A 212 6.00 25.24 -18.13
CA SER A 212 6.91 25.63 -19.21
C SER A 212 7.82 24.45 -19.56
N ALA A 213 8.17 24.31 -20.83
CA ALA A 213 9.03 23.22 -21.28
C ALA A 213 10.42 23.26 -20.62
N GLY A 214 10.87 24.42 -20.13
CA GLY A 214 12.11 24.54 -19.35
C GLY A 214 12.00 23.95 -17.93
N MET A 215 10.88 24.21 -17.24
CA MET A 215 10.62 23.65 -15.91
C MET A 215 10.51 22.13 -15.96
N PHE A 216 9.72 21.61 -16.89
CA PHE A 216 9.54 20.16 -17.02
C PHE A 216 10.85 19.46 -17.41
N ARG A 217 11.62 20.01 -18.36
CA ARG A 217 12.93 19.44 -18.74
C ARG A 217 13.94 19.47 -17.60
N THR A 218 13.97 20.54 -16.81
CA THR A 218 14.87 20.63 -15.65
C THR A 218 14.51 19.58 -14.60
N PHE A 219 13.22 19.38 -14.34
CA PHE A 219 12.75 18.32 -13.44
C PHE A 219 13.13 16.93 -13.96
N ALA A 220 12.92 16.66 -15.26
CA ALA A 220 13.28 15.40 -15.90
C ALA A 220 14.79 15.12 -15.81
N HIS A 221 15.63 16.12 -16.09
CA HIS A 221 17.08 15.98 -15.97
C HIS A 221 17.54 15.77 -14.53
N LEU A 222 16.94 16.43 -13.55
CA LEU A 222 17.24 16.17 -12.14
C LEU A 222 16.90 14.74 -11.76
N ILE A 223 15.79 14.18 -12.25
CA ILE A 223 15.46 12.76 -12.06
C ILE A 223 16.48 11.88 -12.76
N GLU A 224 16.78 12.11 -14.04
CA GLU A 224 17.73 11.31 -14.81
C GLU A 224 19.10 11.28 -14.13
N ILE A 225 19.64 12.44 -13.76
CA ILE A 225 20.95 12.55 -13.10
C ILE A 225 20.94 11.88 -11.73
N THR A 226 19.83 11.99 -10.99
CA THR A 226 19.72 11.43 -9.64
C THR A 226 19.42 9.93 -9.65
N MET A 227 18.80 9.40 -10.71
CA MET A 227 18.20 8.06 -10.72
C MET A 227 18.72 7.11 -11.80
N ALA A 228 19.50 7.55 -12.79
CA ALA A 228 19.87 6.71 -13.93
C ALA A 228 20.73 5.48 -13.56
N PRO A 229 20.29 4.25 -13.93
CA PRO A 229 21.16 3.11 -14.13
C PRO A 229 21.31 2.80 -15.64
N GLU A 230 22.47 2.28 -16.05
CA GLU A 230 22.81 2.05 -17.47
C GLU A 230 22.07 0.87 -18.15
N ASP A 231 21.30 0.04 -17.42
CA ASP A 231 20.55 -1.08 -18.01
C ASP A 231 19.21 -1.34 -17.30
N CYS A 232 18.09 -1.30 -18.03
CA CYS A 232 16.75 -1.08 -17.45
C CYS A 232 16.19 -2.25 -16.62
N MET A 233 16.58 -3.50 -16.91
CA MET A 233 16.10 -4.68 -16.17
C MET A 233 17.13 -5.25 -15.18
N PRO A 234 18.41 -5.44 -15.56
CA PRO A 234 19.45 -5.80 -14.61
C PRO A 234 19.62 -4.70 -13.57
N GLY A 235 19.76 -3.44 -14.00
CA GLY A 235 19.90 -2.29 -13.11
C GLY A 235 18.69 -2.08 -12.20
N LEU A 236 17.46 -2.30 -12.68
CA LEU A 236 16.26 -2.25 -11.83
C LEU A 236 16.24 -3.39 -10.80
N THR A 237 16.63 -4.60 -11.20
CA THR A 237 16.65 -5.76 -10.30
C THR A 237 17.71 -5.56 -9.21
N ASP A 238 18.91 -5.15 -9.59
CA ASP A 238 20.00 -4.84 -8.66
C ASP A 238 19.63 -3.67 -7.75
N PHE A 239 18.98 -2.63 -8.29
CA PHE A 239 18.46 -1.52 -7.51
C PHE A 239 17.46 -2.00 -6.45
N ILE A 240 16.47 -2.81 -6.84
CA ILE A 240 15.48 -3.38 -5.91
C ILE A 240 16.20 -4.19 -4.83
N LEU A 241 17.10 -5.11 -5.21
CA LEU A 241 17.81 -5.97 -4.29
C LEU A 241 18.67 -5.15 -3.31
N ASN A 242 19.41 -4.16 -3.79
CA ASN A 242 20.25 -3.28 -2.97
C ASN A 242 19.43 -2.47 -1.95
N LYS A 243 18.22 -2.03 -2.31
CA LYS A 243 17.35 -1.25 -1.42
C LYS A 243 16.62 -2.10 -0.38
N THR A 244 16.55 -3.43 -0.54
CA THR A 244 15.84 -4.32 0.42
C THR A 244 16.44 -4.42 1.82
N SER A 245 17.66 -3.87 2.00
CA SER A 245 18.31 -3.69 3.31
C SER A 245 17.65 -2.60 4.16
N HIS A 246 17.03 -1.61 3.53
CA HIS A 246 16.45 -0.43 4.20
C HIS A 246 14.97 -0.20 3.85
N LEU A 247 14.47 -0.82 2.79
CA LEU A 247 13.10 -0.70 2.30
C LEU A 247 12.44 -2.09 2.22
N GLN A 248 11.18 -2.19 2.66
CA GLN A 248 10.37 -3.35 2.35
C GLN A 248 9.78 -3.20 0.94
N VAL A 249 9.95 -4.24 0.11
CA VAL A 249 9.43 -4.28 -1.26
C VAL A 249 8.42 -5.42 -1.39
N ILE A 250 7.21 -5.08 -1.84
CA ILE A 250 6.16 -6.03 -2.23
C ILE A 250 5.84 -5.74 -3.69
N LEU A 251 6.20 -6.65 -4.59
CA LEU A 251 6.04 -6.46 -6.03
C LEU A 251 5.28 -7.62 -6.67
N THR A 252 4.64 -7.35 -7.80
CA THR A 252 4.00 -8.36 -8.64
C THR A 252 4.72 -8.40 -9.97
N SER A 253 5.10 -9.58 -10.46
CA SER A 253 5.68 -9.70 -11.80
C SER A 253 5.29 -11.00 -12.47
N HIS A 254 5.15 -10.94 -13.80
CA HIS A 254 5.06 -12.09 -14.68
C HIS A 254 6.33 -12.27 -15.53
N HIS A 255 7.32 -11.40 -15.36
CA HIS A 255 8.51 -11.37 -16.20
C HIS A 255 9.52 -12.45 -15.78
N PRO A 256 9.88 -13.40 -16.65
CA PRO A 256 10.78 -14.51 -16.30
C PRO A 256 12.12 -14.06 -15.72
N TYR A 257 12.66 -12.94 -16.19
CA TYR A 257 13.91 -12.37 -15.66
C TYR A 257 13.83 -12.10 -14.15
N LEU A 258 12.85 -11.33 -13.68
CA LEU A 258 12.70 -11.01 -12.26
C LEU A 258 12.48 -12.26 -11.42
N ILE A 259 11.70 -13.21 -11.95
CA ILE A 259 11.43 -14.47 -11.24
C ILE A 259 12.73 -15.26 -11.07
N ARG A 260 13.56 -15.36 -12.12
CA ARG A 260 14.84 -16.08 -12.07
C ARG A 260 15.91 -15.41 -11.21
N HIS A 261 15.87 -14.09 -11.05
CA HIS A 261 16.91 -13.34 -10.32
C HIS A 261 16.52 -13.04 -8.86
N ILE A 262 15.26 -13.19 -8.48
CA ILE A 262 14.82 -13.10 -7.08
C ILE A 262 14.79 -14.53 -6.51
N HIS A 263 15.52 -14.77 -5.42
CA HIS A 263 15.57 -16.08 -4.77
C HIS A 263 14.16 -16.55 -4.35
N GLU A 264 13.84 -17.83 -4.57
CA GLU A 264 12.53 -18.44 -4.29
C GLU A 264 12.04 -18.32 -2.85
N LYS A 265 12.96 -18.13 -1.88
CA LYS A 265 12.63 -17.78 -0.49
C LYS A 265 11.78 -16.50 -0.36
N ARG A 266 11.79 -15.66 -1.39
CA ARG A 266 11.03 -14.40 -1.48
C ARG A 266 9.79 -14.52 -2.34
N TRP A 267 9.54 -15.68 -2.96
CA TRP A 267 8.36 -15.91 -3.78
C TRP A 267 7.16 -16.22 -2.91
N LYS A 268 6.05 -15.58 -3.21
CA LYS A 268 4.76 -15.82 -2.56
C LYS A 268 3.72 -16.07 -3.64
N LEU A 269 3.16 -17.28 -3.64
CA LEU A 269 2.20 -17.73 -4.64
C LEU A 269 0.79 -17.33 -4.22
N VAL A 270 0.12 -16.52 -5.03
CA VAL A 270 -1.24 -16.05 -4.81
C VAL A 270 -2.22 -16.98 -5.52
N LYS A 271 -3.14 -17.54 -4.74
CA LYS A 271 -4.21 -18.42 -5.22
C LYS A 271 -5.56 -17.77 -4.98
N ARG A 272 -6.54 -18.16 -5.79
CA ARG A 272 -7.93 -17.70 -5.64
C ARG A 272 -8.90 -18.84 -5.90
N LYS A 273 -9.90 -18.97 -5.01
CA LYS A 273 -11.05 -19.85 -5.17
C LYS A 273 -12.32 -19.05 -4.89
N GLY A 274 -13.08 -18.71 -5.92
CA GLY A 274 -14.19 -17.76 -5.82
C GLY A 274 -13.77 -16.41 -5.20
N GLY A 275 -14.37 -16.04 -4.07
CA GLY A 275 -14.05 -14.82 -3.31
C GLY A 275 -12.81 -14.92 -2.42
N GLN A 276 -12.33 -16.12 -2.12
CA GLN A 276 -11.21 -16.35 -1.19
C GLN A 276 -9.88 -16.29 -1.93
N VAL A 277 -8.93 -15.52 -1.40
CA VAL A 277 -7.57 -15.35 -1.88
C VAL A 277 -6.61 -15.73 -0.77
N SER A 278 -5.67 -16.62 -1.07
CA SER A 278 -4.65 -17.10 -0.14
C SER A 278 -3.26 -16.85 -0.72
N VAL A 279 -2.27 -16.68 0.15
CA VAL A 279 -0.87 -16.49 -0.24
C VAL A 279 0.00 -17.54 0.43
N ILE A 280 0.71 -18.33 -0.37
CA ILE A 280 1.54 -19.44 0.09
C ILE A 280 3.02 -19.07 -0.13
N ASN A 281 3.89 -19.31 0.87
CA ASN A 281 5.32 -19.13 0.66
C ASN A 281 5.83 -20.25 -0.25
N ALA A 282 6.65 -19.94 -1.26
CA ALA A 282 7.19 -20.98 -2.15
C ALA A 282 8.03 -22.02 -1.40
N LEU A 283 8.59 -21.66 -0.23
CA LEU A 283 9.27 -22.58 0.68
C LEU A 283 8.36 -23.71 1.20
N ASP A 284 7.07 -23.43 1.35
CA ASP A 284 6.10 -24.38 1.88
C ASP A 284 5.55 -25.32 0.79
N ILE A 285 6.03 -25.18 -0.46
CA ILE A 285 5.64 -26.01 -1.61
C ILE A 285 6.73 -27.06 -1.87
N PRO A 286 6.52 -28.34 -1.50
CA PRO A 286 7.55 -29.38 -1.61
C PRO A 286 8.13 -29.53 -3.02
N GLN A 287 7.31 -29.37 -4.06
CA GLN A 287 7.70 -29.51 -5.47
C GLN A 287 8.71 -28.43 -5.93
N LEU A 288 8.77 -27.30 -5.23
CA LEU A 288 9.75 -26.23 -5.48
C LEU A 288 11.07 -26.42 -4.72
N GLN A 289 11.11 -27.36 -3.77
CA GLN A 289 12.29 -27.60 -2.92
C GLN A 289 13.22 -28.71 -3.45
N THR A 290 12.80 -29.50 -4.44
CA THR A 290 13.63 -30.61 -4.95
C THR A 290 14.73 -30.08 -5.89
N ASP A 291 15.97 -30.58 -5.77
CA ASP A 291 17.16 -30.02 -6.43
C ASP A 291 17.52 -30.74 -7.76
N GLU A 292 16.52 -31.21 -8.53
CA GLU A 292 16.74 -32.10 -9.69
C GLU A 292 17.17 -31.38 -10.99
N GLY A 293 17.87 -30.25 -10.90
CA GLY A 293 18.48 -29.58 -12.07
C GLY A 293 17.51 -28.92 -13.08
N VAL A 294 16.20 -28.96 -12.84
CA VAL A 294 15.18 -28.26 -13.66
C VAL A 294 14.98 -26.84 -13.12
N ASP A 295 14.89 -25.86 -14.02
CA ASP A 295 14.62 -24.45 -13.69
C ASP A 295 13.35 -24.33 -12.82
N LYS A 296 13.50 -23.76 -11.61
CA LYS A 296 12.41 -23.55 -10.64
C LYS A 296 11.27 -22.72 -11.22
N PHE A 297 11.53 -21.85 -12.19
CA PHE A 297 10.49 -21.12 -12.93
C PHE A 297 9.62 -22.06 -13.78
N ILE A 298 10.21 -23.04 -14.47
CA ILE A 298 9.46 -24.01 -15.27
C ILE A 298 8.56 -24.87 -14.36
N ARG A 299 9.06 -25.25 -13.18
CA ARG A 299 8.26 -25.96 -12.18
C ARG A 299 7.12 -25.11 -11.65
N LEU A 300 7.41 -23.86 -11.29
CA LEU A 300 6.38 -22.92 -10.86
C LEU A 300 5.22 -22.86 -11.88
N THR A 301 5.52 -22.77 -13.18
CA THR A 301 4.49 -22.70 -14.22
C THR A 301 3.67 -23.97 -14.41
N SER A 302 4.15 -25.12 -13.92
CA SER A 302 3.46 -26.41 -14.02
C SER A 302 2.77 -26.84 -12.73
N LEU A 303 2.84 -26.03 -11.67
CA LEU A 303 2.14 -26.31 -10.42
C LEU A 303 0.62 -26.17 -10.60
N PRO A 304 -0.19 -27.13 -10.12
CA PRO A 304 -1.64 -26.97 -10.04
C PRO A 304 -2.05 -25.71 -9.26
N GLU A 305 -1.24 -25.31 -8.27
CA GLU A 305 -1.41 -24.08 -7.50
C GLU A 305 -1.17 -22.81 -8.33
N TYR A 306 -0.40 -22.91 -9.40
CA TYR A 306 -0.15 -21.82 -10.34
C TYR A 306 -1.25 -21.78 -11.40
N GLU A 307 -1.67 -22.92 -11.95
CA GLU A 307 -2.72 -23.02 -13.00
C GLU A 307 -4.15 -22.86 -12.47
N GLY A 308 -4.42 -23.31 -11.24
CA GLY A 308 -5.76 -23.30 -10.63
C GLY A 308 -6.12 -21.95 -10.03
N GLY A 309 -6.58 -21.00 -10.85
CA GLY A 309 -6.97 -19.67 -10.38
C GLY A 309 -8.28 -19.10 -10.92
N ILE A 310 -9.06 -19.85 -11.70
CA ILE A 310 -10.40 -19.46 -12.11
C ILE A 310 -11.35 -20.67 -12.01
N SER A 311 -11.91 -20.88 -10.82
CA SER A 311 -13.10 -21.70 -10.59
C SER A 311 -13.96 -21.04 -9.53
#